data_AF-A0A5C6AUV0-F1
#
_entry.id   AF-A0A5C6AUV0-F1
#
_cell.length_a   1.000
_cell.length_b   1.000
_cell.length_c   1.000
_cell.angle_alpha   90.00
_cell.angle_beta   90.00
_cell.angle_gamma   90.00
#
_symmetry.space_group_name_H-M   'P 1'
#
loop_
_entity.id
_entity.type
_entity.pdbx_description
1 polymer ?
#
loop_
_entity_poly.entity_id
_entity_poly.type
_entity_poly.pdbx_seq_one_letter_code
_entity_poly.pdbx_strand_id
1 'polypeptide(L)'
;MANRLTARVTRLPALSIWPLILITSIGVMTLSLQVASATADDESLENQASWHARDAESMSGLLRQSLDQLGAAPVAMDETSQRFLSAIEQQDADPLDAFVSVIQPLVPSVRDLIQSATDDPIAAAKSMDPSQSVYAEIESLPKQMRMSVRTWLGRLLVRQRLFDEALPVIAEVDVVESLDPASALFYRGACYHALLMKKDALTDLRRLLENEADSPVRFTRTAKLMIADIKPLKEDSLDEISRLMSDVTRRLDLGRSNEQVEDQEQKIIDKLTKLIEKLEEQQQQQQQQQQSQSGQGSGKQEPGQAQPMQDSQIAGGSGNGNVDKKKFDEEAWGNLPPAERKEALQQISRDLPTHYRDAIEAYFRKLATDK
;
A
#
# COMPACT_ATOMS: atom_id res chain seq x y z
N MET A 1 -28.44 24.28 -57.58
CA MET A 1 -28.76 22.86 -57.88
C MET A 1 -28.12 22.00 -56.82
N ALA A 2 -28.90 21.07 -56.28
CA ALA A 2 -28.59 20.14 -55.18
C ALA A 2 -27.32 19.29 -55.44
N ASN A 3 -26.60 18.72 -54.47
CA ASN A 3 -27.11 17.67 -53.60
C ASN A 3 -26.21 17.37 -52.38
N ARG A 4 -26.86 16.87 -51.33
CA ARG A 4 -26.34 16.37 -50.04
C ARG A 4 -25.71 14.96 -50.15
N LEU A 5 -25.01 14.52 -49.08
CA LEU A 5 -25.12 13.23 -48.34
C LEU A 5 -23.73 12.84 -47.75
N THR A 6 -23.43 12.99 -46.45
CA THR A 6 -23.76 12.17 -45.25
C THR A 6 -23.07 10.80 -45.14
N ALA A 7 -22.48 10.60 -43.95
CA ALA A 7 -21.68 9.49 -43.43
C ALA A 7 -22.38 8.13 -43.23
N ARG A 8 -21.57 7.06 -43.05
CA ARG A 8 -21.85 5.77 -42.35
C ARG A 8 -20.49 5.14 -41.97
N VAL A 9 -20.11 4.99 -40.70
CA VAL A 9 -20.40 3.90 -39.73
C VAL A 9 -20.05 2.51 -40.28
N THR A 10 -18.96 1.93 -39.76
CA THR A 10 -18.59 0.52 -39.92
C THR A 10 -18.57 -0.18 -38.56
N ARG A 11 -19.32 -1.28 -38.45
CA ARG A 11 -19.37 -2.22 -37.33
C ARG A 11 -18.49 -3.44 -37.63
N LEU A 12 -17.95 -4.01 -36.55
CA LEU A 12 -17.22 -5.28 -36.42
C LEU A 12 -17.98 -6.50 -37.00
N PRO A 13 -17.26 -7.63 -37.27
CA PRO A 13 -17.86 -8.95 -37.15
C PRO A 13 -17.11 -9.91 -36.19
N ALA A 14 -17.83 -10.98 -35.89
CA ALA A 14 -17.71 -11.92 -34.77
C ALA A 14 -16.71 -13.08 -34.96
N LEU A 15 -16.24 -13.55 -33.79
CA LEU A 15 -15.93 -14.92 -33.34
C LEU A 15 -16.20 -16.08 -34.32
N SER A 16 -15.16 -16.89 -34.54
CA SER A 16 -15.23 -18.23 -35.16
C SER A 16 -14.80 -19.32 -34.17
N ILE A 17 -15.61 -20.38 -34.13
CA ILE A 17 -15.49 -21.58 -33.29
C ILE A 17 -14.67 -22.63 -34.07
N TRP A 18 -13.74 -23.33 -33.42
CA TRP A 18 -13.01 -24.47 -33.99
C TRP A 18 -13.29 -25.76 -33.18
N PRO A 19 -13.46 -26.94 -33.83
CA PRO A 19 -13.86 -28.18 -33.17
C PRO A 19 -12.67 -29.09 -32.80
N LEU A 20 -12.92 -29.95 -31.80
CA LEU A 20 -12.08 -31.07 -31.37
C LEU A 20 -11.89 -32.12 -32.49
N ILE A 21 -10.66 -32.65 -32.62
CA ILE A 21 -10.40 -33.95 -33.24
C ILE A 21 -9.55 -34.79 -32.28
N LEU A 22 -10.13 -35.92 -31.85
CA LEU A 22 -9.49 -37.04 -31.16
C LEU A 22 -8.60 -37.81 -32.14
N ILE A 23 -7.35 -38.07 -31.77
CA ILE A 23 -6.53 -39.13 -32.37
C ILE A 23 -6.01 -40.02 -31.26
N THR A 24 -6.46 -41.28 -31.29
CA THR A 24 -5.98 -42.38 -30.48
C THR A 24 -4.69 -42.93 -31.10
N SER A 25 -3.65 -43.11 -30.29
CA SER A 25 -2.50 -43.93 -30.66
C SER A 25 -2.01 -44.69 -29.43
N ILE A 26 -2.13 -46.01 -29.53
CA ILE A 26 -1.71 -47.02 -28.57
C ILE A 26 -0.22 -47.24 -28.79
N GLY A 27 0.60 -46.89 -27.79
CA GLY A 27 2.04 -47.15 -27.73
C GLY A 27 2.37 -47.92 -26.46
N VAL A 28 2.94 -49.10 -26.64
CA VAL A 28 3.28 -50.09 -25.60
C VAL A 28 4.28 -49.51 -24.59
N MET A 29 3.87 -49.45 -23.32
CA MET A 29 4.67 -48.95 -22.20
C MET A 29 5.41 -50.12 -21.55
N THR A 30 6.73 -50.18 -21.72
CA THR A 30 7.62 -51.11 -21.01
C THR A 30 7.81 -50.61 -19.57
N LEU A 31 7.20 -51.33 -18.62
CA LEU A 31 7.27 -51.04 -17.19
C LEU A 31 8.64 -51.48 -16.63
N SER A 32 9.57 -50.52 -16.47
CA SER A 32 10.80 -50.73 -15.68
C SER A 32 10.49 -50.40 -14.22
N LEU A 33 10.49 -51.43 -13.37
CA LEU A 33 10.22 -51.30 -11.94
C LEU A 33 11.53 -50.90 -11.23
N GLN A 34 11.80 -49.60 -11.11
CA GLN A 34 12.83 -49.12 -10.17
C GLN A 34 12.25 -49.21 -8.74
N VAL A 35 12.78 -50.13 -7.93
CA VAL A 35 12.58 -50.13 -6.49
C VAL A 35 13.41 -48.97 -5.92
N ALA A 36 12.75 -47.83 -5.67
CA ALA A 36 13.34 -46.77 -4.87
C ALA A 36 13.38 -47.27 -3.41
N SER A 37 14.58 -47.51 -2.92
CA SER A 37 14.87 -47.70 -1.50
C SER A 37 14.46 -46.43 -0.75
N ALA A 38 13.32 -46.49 -0.07
CA ALA A 38 12.89 -45.48 0.88
C ALA A 38 13.85 -45.47 2.07
N THR A 39 14.83 -44.58 2.03
CA THR A 39 15.46 -44.06 3.25
C THR A 39 14.50 -43.05 3.86
N ALA A 40 14.22 -43.25 5.13
CA ALA A 40 13.33 -42.44 5.92
C ALA A 40 13.83 -40.98 5.97
N ASP A 41 13.09 -40.08 5.35
CA ASP A 41 13.06 -38.67 5.73
C ASP A 41 11.72 -38.41 6.40
N ASP A 42 11.75 -38.54 7.72
CA ASP A 42 10.78 -37.96 8.67
C ASP A 42 11.10 -36.46 8.81
N GLU A 43 11.24 -35.75 7.68
CA GLU A 43 11.19 -34.30 7.65
C GLU A 43 9.72 -33.92 7.58
N SER A 44 9.25 -33.41 8.71
CA SER A 44 7.99 -32.68 8.86
C SER A 44 7.64 -31.89 7.61
N LEU A 45 6.35 -31.81 7.29
CA LEU A 45 5.74 -30.92 6.29
C LEU A 45 6.02 -29.44 6.62
N GLU A 46 7.29 -29.03 6.62
CA GLU A 46 7.71 -27.65 6.64
C GLU A 46 7.26 -27.06 5.32
N ASN A 47 6.49 -25.99 5.43
CA ASN A 47 6.05 -25.21 4.29
C ASN A 47 7.32 -24.67 3.59
N GLN A 48 7.77 -25.34 2.53
CA GLN A 48 8.96 -24.95 1.79
C GLN A 48 8.79 -23.51 1.32
N ALA A 49 9.74 -22.65 1.68
CA ALA A 49 9.70 -21.25 1.29
C ALA A 49 9.65 -21.13 -0.25
N SER A 50 8.83 -20.23 -0.76
CA SER A 50 8.59 -20.08 -2.20
C SER A 50 9.69 -19.29 -2.93
N TRP A 51 10.76 -18.95 -2.22
CA TRP A 51 11.95 -18.26 -2.69
C TRP A 51 13.08 -18.52 -1.69
N HIS A 52 14.32 -18.13 -2.01
CA HIS A 52 15.44 -18.16 -1.07
C HIS A 52 16.36 -16.95 -1.30
N ALA A 53 17.01 -16.46 -0.24
CA ALA A 53 18.07 -15.48 -0.39
C ALA A 53 19.23 -16.09 -1.17
N ARG A 54 20.00 -15.24 -1.87
CA ARG A 54 21.19 -15.68 -2.59
C ARG A 54 22.43 -15.13 -1.92
N ASP A 55 23.48 -15.94 -1.88
CA ASP A 55 24.81 -15.49 -1.51
C ASP A 55 25.50 -14.82 -2.70
N ALA A 56 26.66 -14.20 -2.44
CA ALA A 56 27.42 -13.47 -3.45
C ALA A 56 27.87 -14.38 -4.60
N GLU A 57 28.23 -15.63 -4.31
CA GLU A 57 28.68 -16.61 -5.31
C GLU A 57 27.53 -17.00 -6.26
N SER A 58 26.34 -17.30 -5.73
CA SER A 58 25.14 -17.58 -6.52
C SER A 58 24.73 -16.38 -7.37
N MET A 59 24.78 -15.16 -6.80
CA MET A 59 24.52 -13.92 -7.55
C MET A 59 25.51 -13.74 -8.71
N SER A 60 26.80 -14.00 -8.47
CA SER A 60 27.84 -13.94 -9.51
C SER A 60 27.63 -15.01 -10.59
N GLY A 61 27.18 -16.21 -10.22
CA GLY A 61 26.80 -17.26 -11.16
C GLY A 61 25.68 -16.84 -12.10
N LEU A 62 24.63 -16.20 -11.56
CA LEU A 62 23.51 -15.66 -12.35
C LEU A 62 23.94 -14.54 -13.30
N LEU A 63 24.80 -13.63 -12.83
CA LEU A 63 25.39 -12.58 -13.65
C LEU A 63 26.16 -13.21 -14.82
N ARG A 64 27.04 -14.18 -14.54
CA ARG A 64 27.81 -14.89 -15.56
C ARG A 64 26.90 -15.57 -16.58
N GLN A 65 25.87 -16.30 -16.13
CA GLN A 65 24.91 -16.96 -17.02
C GLN A 65 24.16 -15.96 -17.91
N SER A 66 23.79 -14.80 -17.35
CA SER A 66 23.11 -13.75 -18.12
C SER A 66 24.06 -13.13 -19.17
N LEU A 67 25.33 -12.91 -18.83
CA LEU A 67 26.33 -12.41 -19.78
C LEU A 67 26.62 -13.43 -20.89
N ASP A 68 26.64 -14.72 -20.58
CA ASP A 68 26.77 -15.80 -21.57
C ASP A 68 25.61 -15.78 -22.58
N GLN A 69 24.36 -15.64 -22.10
CA GLN A 69 23.17 -15.52 -22.94
C GLN A 69 23.20 -14.27 -23.84
N LEU A 70 23.86 -13.20 -23.40
CA LEU A 70 24.11 -12.00 -24.21
C LEU A 70 25.26 -12.17 -25.23
N GLY A 71 25.98 -13.30 -25.20
CA GLY A 71 27.13 -13.55 -26.07
C GLY A 71 28.38 -12.76 -25.68
N ALA A 72 28.53 -12.41 -24.39
CA ALA A 72 29.75 -11.76 -23.91
C ALA A 72 30.98 -12.67 -24.06
N ALA A 73 32.14 -12.09 -24.37
CA ALA A 73 33.38 -12.85 -24.46
C ALA A 73 33.78 -13.43 -23.08
N PRO A 74 34.39 -14.63 -23.00
CA PRO A 74 34.74 -15.26 -21.73
C PRO A 74 35.56 -14.36 -20.79
N VAL A 75 36.53 -13.63 -21.33
CA VAL A 75 37.35 -12.68 -20.56
C VAL A 75 36.49 -11.56 -19.95
N ALA A 76 35.55 -11.01 -20.71
CA ALA A 76 34.64 -9.97 -20.22
C ALA A 76 33.70 -10.51 -19.13
N MET A 77 33.24 -11.75 -19.27
CA MET A 77 32.42 -12.42 -18.24
C MET A 77 33.20 -12.62 -16.95
N ASP A 78 34.44 -13.10 -17.05
CA ASP A 78 35.34 -13.32 -15.90
C ASP A 78 35.62 -12.01 -15.17
N GLU A 79 36.06 -10.98 -15.91
CA GLU A 79 36.35 -9.66 -15.33
C GLU A 79 35.10 -9.02 -14.68
N THR A 80 33.95 -9.10 -15.34
CA THR A 80 32.70 -8.50 -14.83
C THR A 80 32.23 -9.22 -13.56
N SER A 81 32.30 -10.55 -13.54
CA SER A 81 31.94 -11.36 -12.37
C SER A 81 32.88 -11.09 -11.19
N GLN A 82 34.20 -10.98 -11.44
CA GLN A 82 35.17 -10.64 -10.40
C GLN A 82 34.97 -9.23 -9.84
N ARG A 83 34.69 -8.24 -10.69
CA ARG A 83 34.37 -6.88 -10.23
C ARG A 83 33.09 -6.86 -9.39
N PHE A 84 32.09 -7.64 -9.77
CA PHE A 84 30.84 -7.76 -9.02
C PHE A 84 31.07 -8.35 -7.62
N LEU A 85 31.78 -9.48 -7.52
CA LEU A 85 32.12 -10.11 -6.24
C LEU A 85 32.95 -9.17 -5.36
N SER A 86 33.98 -8.53 -5.92
CA SER A 86 34.80 -7.55 -5.17
C SER A 86 33.95 -6.39 -4.65
N ALA A 87 32.99 -5.89 -5.43
CA ALA A 87 32.11 -4.81 -4.98
C ALA A 87 31.27 -5.22 -3.76
N ILE A 88 30.67 -6.41 -3.77
CA ILE A 88 29.82 -6.87 -2.66
C ILE A 88 30.65 -7.27 -1.44
N GLU A 89 31.68 -8.08 -1.62
CA GLU A 89 32.40 -8.70 -0.50
C GLU A 89 33.46 -7.78 0.12
N GLN A 90 34.15 -6.98 -0.69
CA GLN A 90 35.28 -6.17 -0.23
C GLN A 90 34.91 -4.71 0.00
N GLN A 91 33.91 -4.20 -0.74
CA GLN A 91 33.51 -2.80 -0.70
C GLN A 91 32.15 -2.60 0.00
N ASP A 92 31.51 -3.68 0.45
CA ASP A 92 30.19 -3.69 1.09
C ASP A 92 29.12 -2.95 0.26
N ALA A 93 29.23 -3.07 -1.07
CA ALA A 93 28.29 -2.44 -1.99
C ALA A 93 26.94 -3.16 -1.96
N ASP A 94 25.87 -2.39 -2.12
CA ASP A 94 24.54 -2.96 -2.31
C ASP A 94 24.51 -3.84 -3.58
N PRO A 95 24.01 -5.10 -3.51
CA PRO A 95 24.11 -6.03 -4.63
C PRO A 95 23.45 -5.56 -5.93
N LEU A 96 22.33 -4.87 -5.86
CA LEU A 96 21.64 -4.37 -7.05
C LEU A 96 22.37 -3.17 -7.66
N ASP A 97 22.94 -2.29 -6.83
CA ASP A 97 23.76 -1.16 -7.32
C ASP A 97 25.08 -1.67 -7.93
N ALA A 98 25.73 -2.66 -7.29
CA ALA A 98 26.90 -3.33 -7.84
C ALA A 98 26.58 -4.01 -9.17
N PHE A 99 25.46 -4.72 -9.26
CA PHE A 99 25.03 -5.42 -10.47
C PHE A 99 24.86 -4.47 -11.65
N VAL A 100 24.07 -3.40 -11.51
CA VAL A 100 23.86 -2.45 -12.62
C VAL A 100 25.14 -1.70 -12.98
N SER A 101 25.99 -1.42 -11.99
CA SER A 101 27.27 -0.72 -12.18
C SER A 101 28.29 -1.53 -12.99
N VAL A 102 28.33 -2.86 -12.84
CA VAL A 102 29.28 -3.70 -13.58
C VAL A 102 28.80 -4.05 -14.99
N ILE A 103 27.49 -4.08 -15.24
CA ILE A 103 26.94 -4.47 -16.57
C ILE A 103 26.79 -3.28 -17.54
N GLN A 104 26.64 -2.04 -17.05
CA GLN A 104 26.49 -0.86 -17.91
C GLN A 104 27.58 -0.67 -19.00
N PRO A 105 28.84 -1.14 -18.87
CA PRO A 105 29.82 -1.05 -19.96
C PRO A 105 29.45 -1.98 -21.13
N LEU A 106 28.83 -3.11 -20.84
CA LEU A 106 28.47 -4.17 -21.80
C LEU A 106 27.05 -4.03 -22.34
N VAL A 107 26.15 -3.37 -21.59
CA VAL A 107 24.73 -3.25 -21.92
C VAL A 107 24.33 -1.76 -22.01
N PRO A 108 24.37 -1.15 -23.21
CA PRO A 108 24.09 0.27 -23.39
C PRO A 108 22.69 0.69 -22.91
N SER A 109 21.67 -0.12 -23.15
CA SER A 109 20.29 0.16 -22.70
C SER A 109 20.19 0.29 -21.17
N VAL A 110 20.97 -0.50 -20.42
CA VAL A 110 21.06 -0.38 -18.95
C VAL A 110 21.80 0.89 -18.55
N ARG A 111 22.90 1.24 -19.24
CA ARG A 111 23.63 2.49 -18.99
C ARG A 111 22.72 3.72 -19.18
N ASP A 112 21.98 3.74 -20.28
CA ASP A 112 21.10 4.85 -20.62
C ASP A 112 19.93 4.94 -19.60
N LEU A 113 19.43 3.80 -19.14
CA LEU A 113 18.44 3.76 -18.06
C LEU A 113 19.00 4.28 -16.73
N ILE A 114 20.25 3.95 -16.37
CA ILE A 114 20.90 4.46 -15.16
C ILE A 114 21.05 5.98 -15.23
N GLN A 115 21.50 6.49 -16.37
CA GLN A 115 21.64 7.93 -16.60
C GLN A 115 20.28 8.62 -16.49
N SER A 116 19.26 8.08 -17.17
CA SER A 116 17.90 8.62 -17.09
C SER A 116 17.36 8.59 -15.65
N ALA A 117 17.60 7.53 -14.89
CA ALA A 117 17.11 7.43 -13.51
C ALA A 117 17.82 8.39 -12.55
N THR A 118 19.04 8.79 -12.89
CA THR A 118 19.81 9.80 -12.14
C THR A 118 19.31 11.20 -12.44
N ASP A 119 19.04 11.50 -13.72
CA ASP A 119 18.64 12.84 -14.17
C ASP A 119 17.14 13.12 -13.93
N ASP A 120 16.29 12.16 -14.28
CA ASP A 120 14.83 12.22 -14.13
C ASP A 120 14.25 10.81 -13.85
N PRO A 121 14.11 10.45 -12.56
CA PRO A 121 13.53 9.17 -12.14
C PRO A 121 12.14 8.91 -12.74
N ILE A 122 11.32 9.94 -12.95
CA ILE A 122 9.98 9.78 -13.52
C ILE A 122 10.06 9.43 -15.00
N ALA A 123 10.96 10.07 -15.75
CA ALA A 123 11.22 9.71 -17.15
C ALA A 123 11.75 8.28 -17.27
N ALA A 124 12.66 7.88 -16.37
CA ALA A 124 13.18 6.50 -16.35
C ALA A 124 12.08 5.48 -16.10
N ALA A 125 11.16 5.74 -15.15
CA ALA A 125 10.02 4.87 -14.92
C ALA A 125 9.09 4.79 -16.15
N LYS A 126 8.79 5.93 -16.78
CA LYS A 126 7.97 5.99 -18.00
C LYS A 126 8.59 5.23 -19.17
N SER A 127 9.92 5.16 -19.25
CA SER A 127 10.61 4.41 -20.29
C SER A 127 10.32 2.90 -20.23
N MET A 128 9.81 2.40 -19.09
CA MET A 128 9.36 1.01 -18.91
C MET A 128 7.88 0.79 -19.30
N ASP A 129 7.21 1.78 -19.89
CA ASP A 129 5.91 1.58 -20.51
C ASP A 129 6.07 0.80 -21.85
N PRO A 130 5.27 -0.24 -22.12
CA PRO A 130 5.33 -1.04 -23.36
C PRO A 130 5.25 -0.25 -24.67
N SER A 131 4.74 0.97 -24.63
CA SER A 131 4.69 1.88 -25.78
C SER A 131 6.02 2.56 -26.12
N GLN A 132 7.01 2.50 -25.23
CA GLN A 132 8.31 3.16 -25.40
C GLN A 132 9.33 2.25 -26.08
N SER A 133 10.27 2.84 -26.84
CA SER A 133 11.31 2.06 -27.52
C SER A 133 12.28 1.38 -26.56
N VAL A 134 12.64 2.06 -25.46
CA VAL A 134 13.56 1.56 -24.42
C VAL A 134 13.00 0.30 -23.75
N TYR A 135 11.68 0.18 -23.62
CA TYR A 135 11.03 -1.00 -23.07
C TYR A 135 11.45 -2.27 -23.81
N ALA A 136 11.41 -2.27 -25.15
CA ALA A 136 11.76 -3.44 -25.96
C ALA A 136 13.23 -3.85 -25.76
N GLU A 137 14.13 -2.89 -25.60
CA GLU A 137 15.55 -3.15 -25.37
C GLU A 137 15.79 -3.81 -24.00
N ILE A 138 15.15 -3.31 -22.94
CA ILE A 138 15.23 -3.92 -21.61
C ILE A 138 14.51 -5.28 -21.59
N GLU A 139 13.40 -5.42 -22.29
CA GLU A 139 12.67 -6.69 -22.39
C GLU A 139 13.45 -7.78 -23.11
N SER A 140 14.34 -7.40 -24.03
CA SER A 140 15.19 -8.32 -24.77
C SER A 140 16.37 -8.89 -23.96
N LEU A 141 16.64 -8.32 -22.78
CA LEU A 141 17.69 -8.82 -21.91
C LEU A 141 17.36 -10.22 -21.36
N PRO A 142 18.37 -11.02 -20.98
CA PRO A 142 18.18 -12.25 -20.23
C PRO A 142 17.22 -12.05 -19.06
N LYS A 143 16.33 -13.03 -18.83
CA LYS A 143 15.22 -12.90 -17.86
C LYS A 143 15.72 -12.44 -16.49
N GLN A 144 16.78 -13.05 -15.97
CA GLN A 144 17.35 -12.74 -14.66
C GLN A 144 17.91 -11.32 -14.60
N MET A 145 18.64 -10.89 -15.64
CA MET A 145 19.17 -9.54 -15.76
C MET A 145 18.03 -8.51 -15.80
N ARG A 146 17.01 -8.74 -16.62
CA ARG A 146 15.83 -7.88 -16.73
C ARG A 146 15.11 -7.72 -15.38
N MET A 147 14.84 -8.82 -14.69
CA MET A 147 14.17 -8.79 -13.37
C MET A 147 14.99 -8.03 -12.33
N SER A 148 16.31 -8.17 -12.39
CA SER A 148 17.24 -7.49 -11.49
C SER A 148 17.30 -5.98 -11.75
N VAL A 149 17.35 -5.57 -13.02
CA VAL A 149 17.29 -4.16 -13.44
C VAL A 149 15.96 -3.52 -13.03
N ARG A 150 14.82 -4.20 -13.25
CA ARG A 150 13.51 -3.74 -12.79
C ARG A 150 13.42 -3.63 -11.26
N THR A 151 14.00 -4.58 -10.53
CA THR A 151 14.08 -4.52 -9.06
C THR A 151 14.89 -3.31 -8.59
N TRP A 152 16.05 -3.08 -9.21
CA TRP A 152 16.91 -1.93 -8.93
C TRP A 152 16.17 -0.59 -9.17
N LEU A 153 15.53 -0.44 -10.34
CA LEU A 153 14.80 0.78 -10.69
C LEU A 153 13.58 0.98 -9.76
N GLY A 154 12.79 -0.06 -9.54
CA GLY A 154 11.64 -0.01 -8.64
C GLY A 154 12.03 0.42 -7.23
N ARG A 155 13.13 -0.11 -6.69
CA ARG A 155 13.68 0.32 -5.42
C ARG A 155 14.05 1.81 -5.40
N LEU A 156 14.74 2.29 -6.43
CA LEU A 156 15.17 3.68 -6.53
C LEU A 156 13.95 4.61 -6.46
N LEU A 157 12.90 4.27 -7.19
CA LEU A 157 11.63 5.01 -7.23
C LEU A 157 10.90 4.98 -5.87
N VAL A 158 10.83 3.81 -5.22
CA VAL A 158 10.23 3.67 -3.89
C VAL A 158 10.94 4.53 -2.84
N ARG A 159 12.28 4.58 -2.86
CA ARG A 159 13.06 5.43 -1.95
C ARG A 159 12.72 6.92 -2.08
N GLN A 160 12.19 7.34 -3.23
CA GLN A 160 11.75 8.70 -3.52
C GLN A 160 10.24 8.93 -3.34
N ARG A 161 9.51 7.97 -2.76
CA ARG A 161 8.02 8.01 -2.60
C ARG A 161 7.26 8.06 -3.94
N LEU A 162 7.90 7.69 -5.05
CA LEU A 162 7.31 7.62 -6.40
C LEU A 162 6.58 6.27 -6.61
N PHE A 163 5.61 5.96 -5.76
CA PHE A 163 4.95 4.64 -5.75
C PHE A 163 4.12 4.37 -7.01
N ASP A 164 3.48 5.41 -7.56
CA ASP A 164 2.66 5.30 -8.77
C ASP A 164 3.52 4.93 -9.99
N GLU A 165 4.77 5.39 -10.05
CA GLU A 165 5.77 5.07 -11.06
C GLU A 165 6.50 3.75 -10.78
N ALA A 166 6.81 3.48 -9.51
CA ALA A 166 7.54 2.29 -9.11
C ALA A 166 6.73 1.01 -9.34
N LEU A 167 5.43 1.05 -9.07
CA LEU A 167 4.59 -0.15 -9.12
C LEU A 167 4.56 -0.78 -10.51
N PRO A 168 4.28 -0.08 -11.62
CA PRO A 168 4.33 -0.66 -12.96
C PRO A 168 5.67 -1.31 -13.30
N VAL A 169 6.79 -0.75 -12.82
CA VAL A 169 8.14 -1.29 -13.05
C VAL A 169 8.36 -2.60 -12.30
N ILE A 170 7.96 -2.66 -11.03
CA ILE A 170 8.30 -3.78 -10.13
C ILE A 170 7.20 -4.85 -10.07
N ALA A 171 5.96 -4.54 -10.46
CA ALA A 171 4.81 -5.45 -10.37
C ALA A 171 5.06 -6.79 -11.08
N GLU A 172 5.66 -6.75 -12.26
CA GLU A 172 5.94 -7.92 -13.10
C GLU A 172 7.23 -8.66 -12.73
N VAL A 173 7.94 -8.24 -11.68
CA VAL A 173 9.19 -8.90 -11.28
C VAL A 173 8.90 -10.30 -10.75
N ASP A 174 9.41 -11.31 -11.46
CA ASP A 174 9.51 -12.66 -10.93
C ASP A 174 10.64 -12.69 -9.90
N VAL A 175 10.26 -12.83 -8.63
CA VAL A 175 11.20 -12.71 -7.50
C VAL A 175 12.22 -13.84 -7.50
N VAL A 176 11.89 -15.01 -8.06
CA VAL A 176 12.82 -16.16 -8.14
C VAL A 176 13.89 -15.94 -9.22
N GLU A 177 13.69 -14.96 -10.10
CA GLU A 177 14.60 -14.66 -11.20
C GLU A 177 15.38 -13.35 -10.96
N SER A 178 14.85 -12.45 -10.13
CA SER A 178 15.56 -11.26 -9.69
C SER A 178 16.75 -11.66 -8.83
N LEU A 179 17.92 -11.01 -9.00
CA LEU A 179 19.16 -11.20 -8.24
C LEU A 179 18.95 -11.09 -6.72
N ASP A 180 18.07 -10.18 -6.28
CA ASP A 180 17.73 -9.95 -4.87
C ASP A 180 16.20 -10.08 -4.68
N PRO A 181 15.72 -11.31 -4.39
CA PRO A 181 14.29 -11.57 -4.21
C PRO A 181 13.71 -10.84 -2.99
N ALA A 182 14.49 -10.68 -1.92
CA ALA A 182 14.07 -10.02 -0.70
C ALA A 182 13.77 -8.53 -0.96
N SER A 183 14.67 -7.84 -1.69
CA SER A 183 14.43 -6.48 -2.13
C SER A 183 13.20 -6.38 -3.03
N ALA A 184 13.04 -7.28 -3.99
CA ALA A 184 11.87 -7.28 -4.88
C ALA A 184 10.55 -7.37 -4.10
N LEU A 185 10.44 -8.34 -3.20
CA LEU A 185 9.26 -8.52 -2.35
C LEU A 185 9.02 -7.32 -1.41
N PHE A 186 10.08 -6.82 -0.78
CA PHE A 186 9.96 -5.71 0.16
C PHE A 186 9.50 -4.43 -0.54
N TYR A 187 10.16 -4.02 -1.62
CA TYR A 187 9.85 -2.77 -2.30
C TYR A 187 8.52 -2.84 -3.06
N ARG A 188 8.16 -4.00 -3.63
CA ARG A 188 6.83 -4.18 -4.24
C ARG A 188 5.72 -4.20 -3.19
N GLY A 189 5.93 -4.89 -2.08
CA GLY A 189 5.04 -4.84 -0.92
C GLY A 189 4.88 -3.42 -0.34
N ALA A 190 5.93 -2.61 -0.36
CA ALA A 190 5.88 -1.19 0.01
C ALA A 190 5.06 -0.34 -0.95
N CYS A 191 5.16 -0.56 -2.26
CA CYS A 191 4.27 0.07 -3.23
C CYS A 191 2.81 -0.27 -2.95
N TYR A 192 2.49 -1.55 -2.80
CA TYR A 192 1.13 -1.99 -2.53
C TYR A 192 0.58 -1.44 -1.22
N HIS A 193 1.42 -1.36 -0.18
CA HIS A 193 1.02 -0.77 1.10
C HIS A 193 0.72 0.73 0.97
N ALA A 194 1.61 1.49 0.34
CA ALA A 194 1.44 2.93 0.14
C ALA A 194 0.22 3.26 -0.72
N LEU A 195 -0.09 2.43 -1.71
CA LEU A 195 -1.22 2.58 -2.62
C LEU A 195 -2.51 1.89 -2.11
N LEU A 196 -2.54 1.46 -0.84
CA LEU A 196 -3.67 0.82 -0.18
C LEU A 196 -4.19 -0.46 -0.88
N MET A 197 -3.33 -1.13 -1.64
CA MET A 197 -3.59 -2.43 -2.27
C MET A 197 -3.41 -3.56 -1.25
N LYS A 198 -4.32 -3.62 -0.26
CA LYS A 198 -4.24 -4.47 0.92
C LYS A 198 -3.92 -5.94 0.62
N LYS A 199 -4.59 -6.54 -0.36
CA LYS A 199 -4.41 -7.98 -0.66
C LYS A 199 -3.00 -8.25 -1.17
N ASP A 200 -2.54 -7.46 -2.13
CA ASP A 200 -1.23 -7.63 -2.76
C ASP A 200 -0.09 -7.31 -1.79
N ALA A 201 -0.25 -6.27 -0.97
CA ALA A 201 0.68 -5.95 0.11
C ALA A 201 0.84 -7.12 1.09
N LEU A 202 -0.27 -7.72 1.53
CA LEU A 202 -0.22 -8.88 2.43
C LEU A 202 0.41 -10.10 1.77
N THR A 203 0.19 -10.31 0.47
CA THR A 203 0.79 -11.43 -0.28
C THR A 203 2.30 -11.31 -0.31
N ASP A 204 2.84 -10.19 -0.79
CA ASP A 204 4.29 -10.02 -0.93
C ASP A 204 5.01 -9.93 0.41
N LEU A 205 4.46 -9.18 1.38
CA LEU A 205 5.11 -9.01 2.67
C LEU A 205 5.11 -10.32 3.48
N ARG A 206 4.07 -11.16 3.35
CA ARG A 206 4.09 -12.50 3.96
C ARG A 206 5.05 -13.42 3.24
N ARG A 207 5.09 -13.36 1.91
CA ARG A 207 6.05 -14.11 1.12
C ARG A 207 7.49 -13.77 1.52
N LEU A 208 7.80 -12.49 1.72
CA LEU A 208 9.10 -12.06 2.28
C LEU A 208 9.40 -12.69 3.64
N LEU A 209 8.39 -12.86 4.50
CA LEU A 209 8.58 -13.44 5.83
C LEU A 209 8.70 -14.97 5.83
N GLU A 210 8.57 -15.64 4.68
CA GLU A 210 8.86 -17.08 4.55
C GLU A 210 10.34 -17.39 4.83
N ASN A 211 11.27 -16.47 4.50
CA ASN A 211 12.70 -16.56 4.82
C ASN A 211 13.16 -15.39 5.68
N GLU A 212 12.55 -15.24 6.85
CA GLU A 212 12.85 -14.11 7.73
C GLU A 212 14.33 -14.07 8.17
N ALA A 213 14.92 -15.24 8.46
CA ALA A 213 16.29 -15.35 8.94
C ALA A 213 17.34 -14.90 7.91
N ASP A 214 17.07 -15.15 6.63
CA ASP A 214 17.99 -14.86 5.53
C ASP A 214 17.72 -13.49 4.86
N SER A 215 16.72 -12.76 5.36
CA SER A 215 16.34 -11.44 4.85
C SER A 215 17.00 -10.32 5.67
N PRO A 216 17.31 -9.15 5.07
CA PRO A 216 17.76 -7.99 5.82
C PRO A 216 16.80 -7.63 6.96
N VAL A 217 17.33 -7.50 8.19
CA VAL A 217 16.54 -7.26 9.43
C VAL A 217 15.60 -6.05 9.31
N ARG A 218 16.04 -5.00 8.60
CA ARG A 218 15.22 -3.81 8.33
C ARG A 218 13.96 -4.14 7.53
N PHE A 219 14.07 -5.04 6.54
CA PHE A 219 12.95 -5.43 5.69
C PHE A 219 11.95 -6.26 6.48
N THR A 220 12.41 -7.25 7.23
CA THR A 220 11.53 -8.14 8.00
C THR A 220 10.79 -7.40 9.12
N ARG A 221 11.47 -6.54 9.86
CA ARG A 221 10.85 -5.69 10.89
C ARG A 221 9.80 -4.75 10.30
N THR A 222 10.17 -4.05 9.23
CA THR A 222 9.25 -3.10 8.57
C THR A 222 8.06 -3.82 7.94
N ALA A 223 8.28 -4.99 7.31
CA ALA A 223 7.22 -5.81 6.75
C ALA A 223 6.22 -6.29 7.81
N LYS A 224 6.70 -6.71 8.99
CA LYS A 224 5.83 -7.07 10.13
C LYS A 224 4.95 -5.89 10.57
N LEU A 225 5.54 -4.69 10.66
CA LEU A 225 4.78 -3.48 11.00
C LEU A 225 3.75 -3.15 9.92
N MET A 226 4.15 -3.17 8.64
CA MET A 226 3.25 -2.92 7.51
C MET A 226 2.10 -3.94 7.43
N ILE A 227 2.35 -5.22 7.70
CA ILE A 227 1.32 -6.26 7.79
C ILE A 227 0.35 -5.96 8.93
N ALA A 228 0.88 -5.69 10.13
CA ALA A 228 0.05 -5.38 11.29
C ALA A 228 -0.81 -4.12 11.07
N ASP A 229 -0.26 -3.16 10.35
CA ASP A 229 -0.89 -1.89 9.98
C ASP A 229 -1.99 -2.04 8.91
N ILE A 230 -1.73 -2.74 7.80
CA ILE A 230 -2.69 -2.83 6.68
C ILE A 230 -3.72 -3.95 6.84
N LYS A 231 -3.43 -4.99 7.64
CA LYS A 231 -4.35 -6.11 7.89
C LYS A 231 -5.71 -5.69 8.46
N PRO A 232 -5.82 -4.79 9.47
CA PRO A 232 -7.11 -4.37 10.02
C PRO A 232 -7.86 -3.36 9.14
N LEU A 233 -7.22 -2.79 8.11
CA LEU A 233 -7.80 -1.74 7.27
C LEU A 233 -9.16 -2.17 6.70
N LYS A 234 -10.19 -1.33 6.90
CA LYS A 234 -11.55 -1.56 6.41
C LYS A 234 -11.88 -0.52 5.35
N GLU A 235 -12.53 -0.97 4.29
CA GLU A 235 -13.09 -0.09 3.28
C GLU A 235 -14.16 0.83 3.91
N ASP A 236 -14.21 2.08 3.46
CA ASP A 236 -15.08 3.15 3.94
C ASP A 236 -14.91 3.47 5.44
N SER A 237 -13.76 3.15 6.03
CA SER A 237 -13.45 3.54 7.41
C SER A 237 -12.75 4.89 7.48
N LEU A 238 -12.83 5.56 8.65
CA LEU A 238 -12.06 6.78 8.91
C LEU A 238 -10.54 6.55 8.76
N ASP A 239 -10.05 5.35 9.09
CA ASP A 239 -8.65 4.96 8.90
C ASP A 239 -8.27 4.96 7.40
N GLU A 240 -9.08 4.33 6.55
CA GLU A 240 -8.87 4.38 5.08
C GLU A 240 -8.87 5.81 4.55
N ILE A 241 -9.82 6.63 4.98
CA ILE A 241 -9.92 8.03 4.55
C ILE A 241 -8.66 8.81 4.98
N SER A 242 -8.19 8.63 6.22
CA SER A 242 -6.97 9.30 6.70
C SER A 242 -5.73 8.94 5.88
N ARG A 243 -5.66 7.71 5.39
CA ARG A 243 -4.57 7.23 4.52
C ARG A 243 -4.68 7.80 3.12
N LEU A 244 -5.90 7.87 2.55
CA LEU A 244 -6.13 8.55 1.28
C LEU A 244 -5.70 10.03 1.35
N MET A 245 -6.02 10.72 2.43
CA MET A 245 -5.57 12.10 2.65
C MET A 245 -4.04 12.22 2.74
N SER A 246 -3.38 11.26 3.40
CA SER A 246 -1.93 11.20 3.46
C SER A 246 -1.30 10.95 2.08
N ASP A 247 -1.95 10.13 1.25
CA ASP A 247 -1.53 9.85 -0.11
C ASP A 247 -1.72 11.06 -1.05
N VAL A 248 -2.81 11.81 -0.90
CA VAL A 248 -3.01 13.12 -1.56
C VAL A 248 -1.90 14.08 -1.17
N THR A 249 -1.59 14.20 0.12
CA THR A 249 -0.49 15.04 0.63
C THR A 249 0.84 14.66 -0.03
N ARG A 250 1.15 13.36 -0.09
CA ARG A 250 2.35 12.87 -0.79
C ARG A 250 2.38 13.31 -2.25
N ARG A 251 1.26 13.19 -2.99
CA ARG A 251 1.22 13.58 -4.40
C ARG A 251 1.44 15.09 -4.57
N LEU A 252 0.84 15.90 -3.69
CA LEU A 252 1.05 17.36 -3.67
C LEU A 252 2.50 17.73 -3.32
N ASP A 253 3.13 17.05 -2.36
CA ASP A 253 4.56 17.22 -2.03
C ASP A 253 5.47 16.95 -3.24
N LEU A 254 5.07 16.00 -4.09
CA LEU A 254 5.75 15.66 -5.35
C LEU A 254 5.44 16.65 -6.49
N GLY A 255 4.71 17.74 -6.21
CA GLY A 255 4.34 18.76 -7.18
C GLY A 255 3.22 18.33 -8.15
N ARG A 256 2.43 17.31 -7.81
CA ARG A 256 1.32 16.84 -8.66
C ARG A 256 0.02 17.52 -8.24
N SER A 257 -0.57 18.29 -9.15
CA SER A 257 -1.89 18.92 -8.99
C SER A 257 -2.74 18.66 -10.24
N ASN A 258 -2.82 17.39 -10.65
CA ASN A 258 -3.52 16.95 -11.85
C ASN A 258 -4.86 16.27 -11.50
N GLU A 259 -5.65 15.95 -12.52
CA GLU A 259 -6.97 15.29 -12.40
C GLU A 259 -6.95 14.04 -11.50
N GLN A 260 -5.85 13.27 -11.52
CA GLN A 260 -5.72 12.10 -10.64
C GLN A 260 -5.72 12.45 -9.15
N VAL A 261 -5.17 13.61 -8.76
CA VAL A 261 -5.21 14.07 -7.36
C VAL A 261 -6.60 14.58 -7.00
N GLU A 262 -7.23 15.35 -7.91
CA GLU A 262 -8.60 15.84 -7.74
C GLU A 262 -9.61 14.68 -7.57
N ASP A 263 -9.47 13.61 -8.37
CA ASP A 263 -10.28 12.39 -8.25
C ASP A 263 -10.14 11.72 -6.88
N GLN A 264 -8.94 11.73 -6.29
CA GLN A 264 -8.70 11.15 -4.97
C GLN A 264 -9.29 12.01 -3.86
N GLU A 265 -9.19 13.34 -3.99
CA GLU A 265 -9.86 14.29 -3.10
C GLU A 265 -11.39 14.13 -3.16
N GLN A 266 -11.97 13.96 -4.35
CA GLN A 266 -13.40 13.72 -4.48
C GLN A 266 -13.82 12.38 -3.84
N LYS A 267 -13.05 11.30 -4.03
CA LYS A 267 -13.30 10.02 -3.34
C LYS A 267 -13.30 10.16 -1.81
N ILE A 268 -12.42 11.01 -1.26
CA ILE A 268 -12.40 11.30 0.18
C ILE A 268 -13.69 11.99 0.60
N ILE A 269 -14.14 13.01 -0.14
CA ILE A 269 -15.40 13.73 0.13
C ILE A 269 -16.59 12.78 0.09
N ASP A 270 -16.66 11.92 -0.93
CA ASP A 270 -17.76 10.97 -1.10
C ASP A 270 -17.81 9.96 0.06
N LYS A 271 -16.65 9.42 0.47
CA LYS A 271 -16.56 8.49 1.60
C LYS A 271 -16.93 9.14 2.93
N LEU A 272 -16.52 10.39 3.16
CA LEU A 272 -16.89 11.15 4.36
C LEU A 272 -18.40 11.44 4.38
N THR A 273 -18.98 11.84 3.24
CA THR A 273 -20.43 12.08 3.11
C THR A 273 -21.22 10.83 3.45
N LYS A 274 -20.82 9.68 2.90
CA LYS A 274 -21.43 8.37 3.21
C LYS A 274 -21.34 8.00 4.68
N LEU A 275 -20.24 8.36 5.37
CA LEU A 275 -20.10 8.12 6.80
C LEU A 275 -21.01 9.03 7.64
N ILE A 276 -21.15 10.30 7.25
CA ILE A 276 -22.06 11.25 7.89
C ILE A 276 -23.50 10.74 7.78
N GLU A 277 -23.94 10.36 6.58
CA GLU A 277 -25.28 9.81 6.33
C GLU A 277 -25.56 8.58 7.23
N LYS A 278 -24.62 7.62 7.30
CA LYS A 278 -24.75 6.45 8.17
C LYS A 278 -24.86 6.80 9.65
N LEU A 279 -24.13 7.81 10.12
CA LEU A 279 -24.18 8.26 11.52
C LEU A 279 -25.49 8.98 11.82
N GLU A 280 -25.98 9.81 10.90
CA GLU A 280 -27.28 10.48 11.02
C GLU A 280 -28.43 9.46 11.08
N GLU A 281 -28.42 8.44 10.21
CA GLU A 281 -29.39 7.35 10.24
C GLU A 281 -29.36 6.57 11.56
N GLN A 282 -28.16 6.25 12.07
CA GLN A 282 -28.01 5.58 13.37
C GLN A 282 -28.55 6.43 14.52
N GLN A 283 -28.32 7.74 14.48
CA GLN A 283 -28.83 8.66 15.50
C GLN A 283 -30.37 8.76 15.46
N GLN A 284 -30.97 8.80 14.26
CA GLN A 284 -32.42 8.80 14.10
C GLN A 284 -33.04 7.48 14.62
N GLN A 285 -32.42 6.33 14.33
CA GLN A 285 -32.89 5.03 14.83
C GLN A 285 -32.79 4.91 16.36
N GLN A 286 -31.71 5.43 16.96
CA GLN A 286 -31.57 5.45 18.43
C GLN A 286 -32.64 6.34 19.10
N GLN A 287 -32.98 7.48 18.49
CA GLN A 287 -34.05 8.35 18.99
C GLN A 287 -35.43 7.67 18.91
N GLN A 288 -35.72 6.92 17.85
CA GLN A 288 -36.99 6.17 17.74
C GLN A 288 -37.09 4.98 18.72
N GLN A 289 -35.98 4.31 19.03
CA GLN A 289 -35.99 3.22 20.03
C GLN A 289 -36.17 3.73 21.47
N GLN A 290 -35.64 4.91 21.83
CA GLN A 290 -35.91 5.50 23.14
C GLN A 290 -37.38 5.91 23.34
N GLN A 291 -38.11 6.21 22.27
CA GLN A 291 -39.53 6.53 22.34
C GLN A 291 -40.44 5.29 22.43
N SER A 292 -39.89 4.09 22.20
CA SER A 292 -40.63 2.81 22.19
C SER A 292 -40.51 2.00 23.48
N GLN A 293 -39.56 2.34 24.37
CA GLN A 293 -39.34 1.61 25.64
C GLN A 293 -40.02 2.25 26.86
N SER A 294 -40.71 3.38 26.69
CA SER A 294 -41.61 3.97 27.70
C SER A 294 -43.04 3.39 27.65
N GLY A 295 -43.21 2.20 27.07
CA GLY A 295 -44.52 1.64 26.69
C GLY A 295 -44.88 0.29 27.31
N GLN A 296 -44.43 -0.08 28.51
CA GLN A 296 -45.07 -1.19 29.24
C GLN A 296 -44.82 -1.15 30.76
N GLY A 297 -45.82 -0.68 31.51
CA GLY A 297 -45.83 -0.68 32.97
C GLY A 297 -47.17 -0.19 33.51
N SER A 298 -48.15 -1.09 33.59
CA SER A 298 -49.50 -0.81 34.09
C SER A 298 -49.52 -0.45 35.59
N GLY A 299 -50.13 0.69 35.92
CA GLY A 299 -51.05 0.79 37.07
C GLY A 299 -50.66 1.74 38.22
N LYS A 300 -51.00 3.03 38.10
CA LYS A 300 -51.92 3.76 39.01
C LYS A 300 -52.01 5.24 38.60
N GLN A 301 -53.22 5.78 38.73
CA GLN A 301 -53.63 7.11 38.28
C GLN A 301 -52.86 8.25 38.97
N GLU A 302 -52.39 9.21 38.17
CA GLU A 302 -52.24 10.63 38.55
C GLU A 302 -52.49 11.51 37.31
N PRO A 303 -53.06 12.72 37.46
CA PRO A 303 -53.59 13.50 36.36
C PRO A 303 -52.52 14.41 35.73
N GLY A 304 -52.30 14.28 34.42
CA GLY A 304 -51.51 15.26 33.67
C GLY A 304 -50.76 14.72 32.45
N GLN A 305 -51.45 14.12 31.49
CA GLN A 305 -50.89 13.87 30.16
C GLN A 305 -51.56 14.78 29.14
N ALA A 306 -50.89 15.88 28.80
CA ALA A 306 -51.23 16.69 27.63
C ALA A 306 -50.78 15.93 26.37
N GLN A 307 -51.68 15.78 25.40
CA GLN A 307 -51.28 15.35 24.06
C GLN A 307 -50.37 16.42 23.43
N PRO A 308 -49.31 16.04 22.69
CA PRO A 308 -48.51 16.99 21.93
C PRO A 308 -49.39 17.65 20.86
N MET A 309 -49.31 18.99 20.77
CA MET A 309 -50.11 19.76 19.82
C MET A 309 -49.76 19.37 18.39
N GLN A 310 -50.78 19.09 17.57
CA GLN A 310 -50.59 18.69 16.18
C GLN A 310 -50.08 19.85 15.30
N ASP A 311 -50.19 21.11 15.75
CA ASP A 311 -49.66 22.30 15.08
C ASP A 311 -49.01 23.26 16.09
N SER A 312 -47.92 23.92 15.67
CA SER A 312 -47.18 24.92 16.44
C SER A 312 -47.97 26.22 16.62
N GLN A 313 -48.95 26.20 17.51
CA GLN A 313 -49.61 27.41 18.00
C GLN A 313 -49.09 27.74 19.40
N ILE A 314 -49.01 29.03 19.72
CA ILE A 314 -48.65 29.51 21.06
C ILE A 314 -49.74 29.00 22.03
N ALA A 315 -49.39 27.97 22.80
CA ALA A 315 -50.24 27.47 23.87
C ALA A 315 -50.32 28.56 24.96
N GLY A 316 -51.48 29.21 25.07
CA GLY A 316 -51.76 30.30 26.03
C GLY A 316 -51.84 29.85 27.49
N GLY A 317 -50.90 29.02 27.94
CA GLY A 317 -50.81 28.54 29.32
C GLY A 317 -50.08 29.52 30.21
N SER A 318 -50.80 30.09 31.18
CA SER A 318 -50.20 30.75 32.36
C SER A 318 -49.68 29.70 33.33
N GLY A 319 -48.54 29.07 33.00
CA GLY A 319 -47.80 28.21 33.91
C GLY A 319 -46.99 29.04 34.92
N ASN A 320 -46.85 28.57 36.15
CA ASN A 320 -46.22 29.27 37.28
C ASN A 320 -44.69 29.51 37.13
N GLY A 321 -44.14 29.40 35.91
CA GLY A 321 -42.74 29.70 35.58
C GLY A 321 -41.69 28.79 36.23
N ASN A 322 -42.09 27.73 36.92
CA ASN A 322 -41.16 26.81 37.57
C ASN A 322 -40.66 25.79 36.55
N VAL A 323 -39.57 26.13 35.89
CA VAL A 323 -38.77 25.21 35.07
C VAL A 323 -37.89 24.40 36.02
N ASP A 324 -38.00 23.07 35.97
CA ASP A 324 -36.99 22.21 36.58
C ASP A 324 -35.66 22.48 35.86
N LYS A 325 -34.70 23.05 36.59
CA LYS A 325 -33.34 23.19 36.07
C LYS A 325 -32.82 21.77 35.84
N LYS A 326 -32.72 21.38 34.57
CA LYS A 326 -31.95 20.21 34.19
C LYS A 326 -30.58 20.36 34.83
N LYS A 327 -30.22 19.45 35.73
CA LYS A 327 -28.87 19.36 36.26
C LYS A 327 -27.99 18.99 35.07
N PHE A 328 -27.35 19.99 34.49
CA PHE A 328 -26.15 19.74 33.73
C PHE A 328 -25.10 19.31 34.75
N ASP A 329 -24.53 18.13 34.57
CA ASP A 329 -23.24 17.87 35.19
C ASP A 329 -22.27 18.89 34.58
N GLU A 330 -21.79 19.81 35.42
CA GLU A 330 -20.73 20.79 35.11
C GLU A 330 -19.36 20.10 34.92
N GLU A 331 -19.33 18.83 34.51
CA GLU A 331 -18.15 18.17 33.94
C GLU A 331 -18.01 18.53 32.45
N ALA A 332 -18.11 19.84 32.19
CA ALA A 332 -17.47 20.44 31.05
C ALA A 332 -15.96 20.39 31.31
N TRP A 333 -15.20 20.02 30.29
CA TRP A 333 -13.73 19.85 30.30
C TRP A 333 -12.92 21.09 30.73
N GLY A 334 -13.56 22.16 31.21
CA GLY A 334 -12.96 23.40 31.72
C GLY A 334 -12.98 23.57 33.25
N ASN A 335 -13.64 22.70 34.03
CA ASN A 335 -13.86 22.91 35.48
C ASN A 335 -13.25 21.85 36.40
N LEU A 336 -12.12 21.21 36.00
CA LEU A 336 -11.36 20.38 36.94
C LEU A 336 -10.94 21.21 38.18
N PRO A 337 -11.10 20.65 39.40
CA PRO A 337 -10.59 21.23 40.64
C PRO A 337 -9.11 21.63 40.51
N PRO A 338 -8.67 22.73 41.14
CA PRO A 338 -7.32 23.26 40.95
C PRO A 338 -6.17 22.28 41.23
N ALA A 339 -6.40 21.24 42.04
CA ALA A 339 -5.43 20.19 42.33
C ALA A 339 -5.30 19.20 41.16
N GLU A 340 -6.42 18.66 40.67
CA GLU A 340 -6.48 17.69 39.58
C GLU A 340 -6.05 18.31 38.24
N ARG A 341 -6.33 19.60 38.04
CA ARG A 341 -5.83 20.35 36.89
C ARG A 341 -4.29 20.40 36.85
N LYS A 342 -3.65 20.60 38.00
CA LYS A 342 -2.18 20.65 38.09
C LYS A 342 -1.56 19.26 37.89
N GLU A 343 -2.22 18.22 38.37
CA GLU A 343 -1.80 16.83 38.17
C GLU A 343 -1.91 16.41 36.70
N ALA A 344 -3.03 16.72 36.04
CA ALA A 344 -3.22 16.49 34.61
C ALA A 344 -2.20 17.27 33.77
N LEU A 345 -1.90 18.53 34.13
CA LEU A 345 -0.87 19.32 33.47
C LEU A 345 0.54 18.74 33.66
N GLN A 346 0.86 18.22 34.85
CA GLN A 346 2.14 17.54 35.10
C GLN A 346 2.26 16.25 34.28
N GLN A 347 1.19 15.46 34.19
CA GLN A 347 1.16 14.24 33.38
C GLN A 347 1.31 14.55 31.88
N ILE A 348 0.56 15.53 31.35
CA ILE A 348 0.70 15.98 29.96
C ILE A 348 2.11 16.50 29.67
N SER A 349 2.72 17.24 30.61
CA SER A 349 4.08 17.76 30.45
C SER A 349 5.18 16.69 30.44
N ARG A 350 4.88 15.49 30.96
CA ARG A 350 5.79 14.34 31.00
C ARG A 350 5.89 13.66 29.63
N ASP A 351 4.79 13.67 28.88
CA ASP A 351 4.66 12.91 27.63
C ASP A 351 4.76 13.80 26.37
N LEU A 352 4.83 15.13 26.51
CA LEU A 352 4.97 16.07 25.38
C LEU A 352 6.43 16.53 25.14
N PRO A 353 6.88 16.58 23.87
CA PRO A 353 8.14 17.21 23.48
C PRO A 353 8.27 18.67 23.92
N THR A 354 9.50 19.11 24.24
CA THR A 354 9.81 20.43 24.85
C THR A 354 9.28 21.63 24.09
N HIS A 355 9.17 21.58 22.77
CA HIS A 355 8.71 22.71 21.96
C HIS A 355 7.22 23.05 22.12
N TYR A 356 6.40 22.13 22.64
CA TYR A 356 4.99 22.41 22.94
C TYR A 356 4.79 23.12 24.29
N ARG A 357 5.81 23.12 25.17
CA ARG A 357 5.70 23.77 26.49
C ARG A 357 5.54 25.28 26.36
N ASP A 358 6.32 25.91 25.49
CA ASP A 358 6.32 27.36 25.30
C ASP A 358 4.97 27.87 24.75
N ALA A 359 4.35 27.11 23.85
CA ALA A 359 3.05 27.44 23.28
C ALA A 359 1.91 27.31 24.32
N ILE A 360 1.98 26.29 25.17
CA ILE A 360 1.00 26.05 26.24
C ILE A 360 1.13 27.12 27.34
N GLU A 361 2.35 27.47 27.74
CA GLU A 361 2.60 28.55 28.71
C GLU A 361 2.13 29.91 28.19
N ALA A 362 2.36 30.22 26.92
CA ALA A 362 1.87 31.45 26.30
C ALA A 362 0.34 31.54 26.31
N TYR A 363 -0.35 30.44 26.02
CA TYR A 363 -1.82 30.36 26.09
C TYR A 363 -2.35 30.60 27.51
N PHE A 364 -1.76 29.95 28.53
CA PHE A 364 -2.19 30.11 29.91
C PHE A 364 -1.84 31.48 30.50
N ARG A 365 -0.70 32.06 30.12
CA ARG A 365 -0.35 33.42 30.52
C ARG A 365 -1.37 34.41 29.98
N LYS A 366 -1.78 34.27 28.71
CA LYS A 366 -2.82 35.09 28.08
C LYS A 366 -4.16 34.95 28.80
N LEU A 367 -4.58 33.72 29.12
CA LEU A 367 -5.84 33.44 29.84
C LEU A 367 -5.85 33.99 31.28
N ALA A 368 -4.68 34.07 31.94
CA ALA A 368 -4.56 34.62 33.29
C ALA A 368 -4.58 36.15 33.32
N THR A 369 -4.15 36.81 32.23
CA THR A 369 -4.25 38.27 32.05
C THR A 369 -5.62 38.75 31.59
N ASP A 370 -6.46 37.88 31.02
CA ASP A 370 -7.82 38.21 30.53
C ASP A 370 -8.89 38.19 31.67
N LYS A 371 -8.54 38.68 32.85
CA LYS A 371 -9.45 38.84 33.99
C LYS A 371 -9.70 40.30 34.35
#